data_AF-W0I2E8-F1
#
_entry.id   AF-W0I2E8-F1
#
_cell.length_a   1.000
_cell.length_b   1.000
_cell.length_c   1.000
_cell.angle_alpha   90.00
_cell.angle_beta   90.00
_cell.angle_gamma   90.00
#
_symmetry.space_group_name_H-M   'P 1'
#
loop_
_entity.id
_entity.type
_entity.pdbx_description
1 polymer ?
#
loop_
_entity_poly.entity_id
_entity_poly.type
_entity_poly.pdbx_seq_one_letter_code
_entity_poly.pdbx_strand_id
1 'polypeptide(L)'
;MNNFYRLMFALIFLPLMSLGITKQSNAYQLKGKVTGLLATNDKCYVAIHDDNDKYYSDQWHLAKSDAICHFAKMAYLMNISVITEVDIDFAPANANNIQSIEISNRKVTWPPYTEDNK
;
A
#
# COMPACT_ATOMS: atom_id res chain seq x y z
N MET A 1 -28.83 58.73 37.56
CA MET A 1 -28.15 59.14 36.31
C MET A 1 -26.89 58.30 36.16
N ASN A 2 -26.71 57.69 34.97
CA ASN A 2 -25.49 57.08 34.40
C ASN A 2 -25.05 55.76 35.06
N ASN A 3 -25.30 54.56 34.49
CA ASN A 3 -24.88 53.99 33.19
C ASN A 3 -23.38 54.20 32.89
N PHE A 4 -22.75 53.19 32.26
CA PHE A 4 -21.35 53.09 31.83
C PHE A 4 -20.42 52.38 32.87
N TYR A 5 -19.83 51.20 32.67
CA TYR A 5 -19.47 50.43 31.48
C TYR A 5 -19.46 48.92 31.82
N ARG A 6 -20.36 48.14 31.21
CA ARG A 6 -20.12 46.71 30.95
C ARG A 6 -19.22 46.63 29.71
N LEU A 7 -17.91 46.48 29.90
CA LEU A 7 -16.95 46.17 28.85
C LEU A 7 -16.40 44.78 29.16
N MET A 8 -17.06 43.73 28.66
CA MET A 8 -16.53 42.92 27.56
C MET A 8 -15.03 42.66 27.69
N PHE A 9 -14.69 41.62 28.44
CA PHE A 9 -13.50 40.81 28.17
C PHE A 9 -13.96 39.39 27.86
N ALA A 10 -14.63 39.23 26.71
CA ALA A 10 -14.74 37.93 26.07
C ALA A 10 -13.37 37.65 25.44
N LEU A 11 -12.49 37.00 26.21
CA LEU A 11 -11.28 36.37 25.70
C LEU A 11 -11.73 35.27 24.74
N ILE A 12 -11.84 35.61 23.47
CA ILE A 12 -11.99 34.65 22.38
C ILE A 12 -10.66 33.90 22.32
N PHE A 13 -10.59 32.77 23.02
CA PHE A 13 -9.63 31.72 22.73
C PHE A 13 -9.94 31.22 21.31
N LEU A 14 -9.27 31.79 20.31
CA LEU A 14 -9.19 31.20 18.99
C LEU A 14 -8.29 29.95 19.13
N PRO A 15 -8.80 28.71 19.04
CA PRO A 15 -7.91 27.61 18.75
C PRO A 15 -7.36 27.90 17.36
N LEU A 16 -6.04 28.12 17.31
CA LEU A 16 -5.28 28.10 16.08
C LEU A 16 -5.41 26.68 15.53
N MET A 17 -6.48 26.41 14.77
CA MET A 17 -6.63 25.18 14.01
C MET A 17 -5.51 25.17 13.00
N SER A 18 -4.40 24.53 13.38
CA SER A 18 -3.36 24.11 12.46
C SER A 18 -4.07 23.30 11.38
N LEU A 19 -4.21 23.90 10.20
CA LEU A 19 -4.49 23.18 8.96
C LEU A 19 -3.27 22.29 8.74
N GLY A 20 -3.28 21.11 9.36
CA GLY A 20 -2.35 20.05 9.05
C GLY A 20 -2.60 19.68 7.59
N ILE A 21 -1.78 20.23 6.69
CA ILE A 21 -1.74 19.78 5.31
C ILE A 21 -1.19 18.35 5.37
N THR A 22 -2.08 17.37 5.45
CA THR A 22 -1.71 15.97 5.28
C THR A 22 -1.22 15.84 3.85
N LYS A 23 0.09 15.68 3.66
CA LYS A 23 0.67 15.32 2.38
C LYS A 23 -0.02 14.03 1.92
N GLN A 24 -0.85 14.13 0.89
CA GLN A 24 -1.47 12.96 0.28
C GLN A 24 -0.34 12.07 -0.24
N SER A 25 -0.23 10.88 0.34
CA SER A 25 0.73 9.88 -0.14
C SER A 25 0.26 9.42 -1.52
N ASN A 26 1.13 9.52 -2.52
CA ASN A 26 0.87 8.99 -3.86
C ASN A 26 1.18 7.49 -3.95
N ALA A 27 1.40 6.84 -2.80
CA ALA A 27 1.72 5.44 -2.69
C ALA A 27 0.92 4.78 -1.57
N TYR A 28 0.65 3.49 -1.74
CA TYR A 28 0.05 2.61 -0.74
C TYR A 28 0.79 1.28 -0.72
N GLN A 29 0.51 0.48 0.31
CA GLN A 29 1.05 -0.86 0.43
C GLN A 29 -0.08 -1.88 0.33
N LEU A 30 0.23 -3.03 -0.31
CA LEU A 30 -0.61 -4.22 -0.24
C LEU A 30 0.17 -5.34 0.43
N LYS A 31 -0.47 -6.03 1.36
CA LYS A 31 0.06 -7.16 2.11
C LYS A 31 -0.86 -8.36 1.92
N GLY A 32 -0.40 -9.34 1.16
CA GLY A 32 -1.13 -10.60 1.07
C GLY A 32 -0.72 -11.45 -0.11
N LYS A 33 -1.62 -12.26 -0.63
CA LYS A 33 -1.28 -13.28 -1.63
C LYS A 33 -1.42 -12.74 -3.04
N VAL A 34 -0.50 -13.11 -3.92
CA VAL A 34 -0.71 -12.89 -5.35
C VAL A 34 -1.85 -13.83 -5.80
N THR A 35 -2.92 -13.27 -6.34
CA THR A 35 -4.13 -14.00 -6.81
C THR A 35 -4.26 -14.03 -8.32
N GLY A 36 -3.57 -13.14 -9.03
CA GLY A 36 -3.60 -13.08 -10.49
C GLY A 36 -2.27 -12.64 -11.09
N LEU A 37 -1.93 -13.23 -12.23
CA LEU A 37 -0.78 -12.87 -13.05
C LEU A 37 -1.16 -12.84 -14.52
N LEU A 38 -0.88 -11.74 -15.20
CA LEU A 38 -1.07 -11.58 -16.63
C LEU A 38 0.19 -10.97 -17.25
N ALA A 39 0.93 -11.79 -18.01
CA ALA A 39 2.10 -11.34 -18.75
C ALA A 39 1.76 -11.22 -20.24
N THR A 40 1.92 -10.03 -20.82
CA THR A 40 1.63 -9.75 -22.23
C THR A 40 2.76 -8.95 -22.85
N ASN A 41 3.42 -9.50 -23.86
CA ASN A 41 4.44 -8.95 -24.78
C ASN A 41 5.60 -8.12 -24.19
N ASP A 42 5.39 -7.24 -23.20
CA ASP A 42 6.40 -6.48 -22.42
C ASP A 42 5.85 -5.97 -21.06
N LYS A 43 4.64 -6.35 -20.67
CA LYS A 43 3.99 -5.90 -19.43
C LYS A 43 3.61 -7.09 -18.58
N CYS A 44 3.71 -6.90 -17.27
CA CYS A 44 3.28 -7.89 -16.30
C CYS A 44 2.33 -7.23 -15.32
N TYR A 45 1.11 -7.71 -15.28
CA TYR A 45 0.10 -7.28 -14.33
C TYR A 45 -0.04 -8.31 -13.23
N VAL A 46 -0.12 -7.81 -12.00
CA VAL A 46 -0.18 -8.60 -10.77
C VAL A 46 -1.42 -8.16 -10.00
N ALA A 47 -2.23 -9.11 -9.57
CA ALA A 47 -3.31 -8.89 -8.62
C ALA A 47 -2.92 -9.47 -7.27
N ILE A 48 -3.13 -8.70 -6.20
CA ILE A 48 -2.77 -9.07 -4.82
C ILE A 48 -4.03 -8.97 -3.97
N HIS A 49 -4.34 -10.03 -3.25
CA HIS A 49 -5.40 -10.04 -2.26
C HIS A 49 -4.86 -9.58 -0.92
N ASP A 50 -5.42 -8.50 -0.36
CA ASP A 50 -5.12 -8.00 0.99
C ASP A 50 -6.42 -7.90 1.78
N ASP A 51 -6.55 -8.68 2.85
CA ASP A 51 -7.72 -8.71 3.73
C ASP A 51 -8.04 -7.34 4.37
N ASN A 52 -7.06 -6.44 4.41
CA ASN A 52 -7.18 -5.13 5.06
C ASN A 52 -7.45 -3.99 4.08
N ASP A 53 -7.31 -4.20 2.76
CA ASP A 53 -7.56 -3.17 1.74
C ASP A 53 -8.65 -3.61 0.77
N LYS A 54 -9.88 -3.14 0.99
CA LYS A 54 -11.02 -3.50 0.12
C LYS A 54 -11.02 -2.83 -1.24
N TYR A 55 -10.29 -1.73 -1.40
CA TYR A 55 -10.38 -0.90 -2.61
C TYR A 55 -9.40 -1.37 -3.67
N TYR A 56 -8.16 -1.66 -3.27
CA TYR A 56 -7.08 -2.07 -4.16
C TYR A 56 -6.87 -3.59 -4.19
N SER A 57 -7.42 -4.36 -3.25
CA SER A 57 -7.34 -5.83 -3.29
C SER A 57 -7.93 -6.41 -4.58
N ASP A 58 -7.24 -7.41 -5.12
CA ASP A 58 -7.56 -8.14 -6.36
C ASP A 58 -7.65 -7.27 -7.63
N GLN A 59 -7.27 -6.00 -7.55
CA GLN A 59 -7.13 -5.15 -8.73
C GLN A 59 -5.80 -5.43 -9.45
N TRP A 60 -5.77 -5.14 -10.76
CA TRP A 60 -4.56 -5.27 -11.56
C TRP A 60 -3.60 -4.11 -11.33
N HIS A 61 -2.36 -4.44 -11.02
CA HIS A 61 -1.26 -3.49 -10.86
C HIS A 61 -0.15 -3.83 -11.84
N LEU A 62 0.48 -2.83 -12.45
CA LEU A 62 1.59 -3.00 -13.37
C LEU A 62 2.88 -3.21 -12.58
N ALA A 63 3.60 -4.31 -12.84
CA ALA A 63 4.96 -4.49 -12.35
C ALA A 63 5.91 -3.57 -13.14
N LYS A 64 6.64 -2.70 -12.44
CA LYS A 64 7.54 -1.73 -13.08
C LYS A 64 8.82 -2.37 -13.67
N SER A 65 9.11 -3.62 -13.32
CA SER A 65 10.27 -4.36 -13.84
C SER A 65 10.01 -5.86 -13.94
N ASP A 66 10.80 -6.53 -14.78
CA ASP A 66 10.79 -7.99 -14.92
C ASP A 66 11.11 -8.71 -13.61
N ALA A 67 12.00 -8.13 -12.79
CA ALA A 67 12.33 -8.67 -11.47
C ALA A 67 11.08 -8.74 -10.58
N ILE A 68 10.30 -7.66 -10.51
CA ILE A 68 9.04 -7.62 -9.75
C ILE A 68 8.07 -8.67 -10.29
N CYS A 69 7.96 -8.80 -11.62
CA CYS A 69 7.12 -9.82 -12.24
C CYS A 69 7.55 -11.25 -11.87
N HIS A 70 8.85 -11.53 -11.90
CA HIS A 70 9.39 -12.85 -11.55
C HIS A 70 9.16 -13.17 -10.07
N PHE A 71 9.36 -12.22 -9.16
CA PHE A 71 9.05 -12.39 -7.74
C PHE A 71 7.55 -12.64 -7.51
N ALA A 72 6.68 -11.89 -8.19
CA ALA A 72 5.23 -12.08 -8.12
C ALA A 72 4.83 -13.48 -8.63
N LYS A 73 5.46 -13.93 -9.73
CA LYS A 73 5.28 -15.30 -10.26
C LYS A 73 5.71 -16.37 -9.28
N MET A 74 6.87 -16.21 -8.65
CA MET A 74 7.31 -17.13 -7.61
C MET A 74 6.34 -17.15 -6.43
N ALA A 75 5.91 -15.98 -5.96
CA ALA A 75 4.99 -15.87 -4.86
C ALA A 75 3.64 -16.56 -5.14
N TYR A 76 3.10 -16.35 -6.35
CA TYR A 76 1.90 -17.02 -6.83
C TYR A 76 2.05 -18.55 -6.85
N LEU A 77 3.11 -19.06 -7.49
CA LEU A 77 3.36 -20.51 -7.59
C LEU A 77 3.58 -21.16 -6.23
N MET A 78 4.20 -20.45 -5.29
CA MET A 78 4.51 -20.95 -3.96
C MET A 78 3.39 -20.70 -2.95
N ASN A 79 2.31 -20.01 -3.34
CA ASN A 79 1.20 -19.61 -2.49
C ASN A 79 1.65 -18.88 -1.21
N ILE A 80 2.69 -18.04 -1.34
CA ILE A 80 3.26 -17.24 -0.24
C ILE A 80 2.79 -15.80 -0.35
N SER A 81 2.66 -15.14 0.80
CA SER A 81 2.29 -13.73 0.86
C SER A 81 3.48 -12.83 0.55
N VAL A 82 3.17 -11.64 0.04
CA VAL A 82 4.10 -10.57 -0.30
C VAL A 82 3.69 -9.27 0.37
N ILE A 83 4.63 -8.33 0.45
CA ILE A 83 4.41 -6.93 0.76
C ILE A 83 4.85 -6.15 -0.47
N THR A 84 3.99 -5.30 -1.00
CA THR A 84 4.31 -4.44 -2.15
C THR A 84 4.11 -2.98 -1.82
N GLU A 85 4.98 -2.13 -2.37
CA GLU A 85 4.76 -0.69 -2.44
C GLU A 85 4.26 -0.34 -3.83
N VAL A 86 3.16 0.41 -3.89
CA VAL A 86 2.42 0.70 -5.12
C VAL A 86 2.25 2.20 -5.26
N ASP A 87 2.74 2.75 -6.35
CA ASP A 87 2.51 4.15 -6.72
C ASP A 87 1.22 4.28 -7.53
N ILE A 88 0.42 5.29 -7.20
CA ILE A 88 -0.77 5.65 -7.96
C ILE A 88 -0.36 6.28 -9.29
N ASP A 89 -0.86 5.73 -10.40
CA ASP A 89 -0.79 6.37 -11.70
C ASP A 89 -2.09 7.17 -11.93
N PHE A 90 -1.97 8.50 -12.01
CA PHE A 90 -3.12 9.38 -12.20
C PHE A 90 -3.56 9.49 -13.67
N ALA A 91 -2.82 8.88 -14.61
CA ALA A 91 -3.22 8.87 -16.00
C ALA A 91 -4.48 7.97 -16.19
N PRO A 92 -5.49 8.45 -16.94
CA PRO A 92 -6.69 7.66 -17.19
C PRO A 92 -6.37 6.30 -17.82
N ALA A 93 -7.03 5.25 -17.34
CA ALA A 93 -6.91 3.87 -17.83
C ALA A 93 -5.54 3.20 -17.60
N ASN A 94 -4.63 3.82 -16.84
CA ASN A 94 -3.41 3.15 -16.39
C ASN A 94 -3.67 2.36 -15.10
N ALA A 95 -3.00 1.21 -14.99
CA ALA A 95 -2.89 0.51 -13.73
C ALA A 95 -1.86 1.22 -12.83
N ASN A 96 -2.08 1.16 -11.53
CA ASN A 96 -1.09 1.60 -10.55
C ASN A 96 0.16 0.73 -10.63
N ASN A 97 1.31 1.28 -10.24
CA ASN A 97 2.61 0.67 -10.48
C ASN A 97 3.20 0.06 -9.22
N ILE A 98 3.45 -1.24 -9.22
CA ILE A 98 4.24 -1.90 -8.18
C ILE A 98 5.69 -1.45 -8.33
N GLN A 99 6.19 -0.73 -7.32
CA GLN A 99 7.56 -0.21 -7.26
C GLN A 99 8.51 -1.21 -6.60
N SER A 100 8.01 -1.97 -5.63
CA SER A 100 8.78 -2.96 -4.90
C SER A 100 7.89 -4.15 -4.53
N ILE A 101 8.51 -5.31 -4.39
CA ILE A 101 7.86 -6.53 -3.91
C ILE A 101 8.83 -7.28 -3.02
N GLU A 102 8.34 -7.67 -1.85
CA GLU A 102 9.08 -8.43 -0.86
C GLU A 102 8.26 -9.65 -0.46
N ILE A 103 8.89 -10.81 -0.30
CA ILE A 103 8.21 -11.99 0.23
C ILE A 103 7.98 -11.78 1.72
N SER A 104 6.72 -11.84 2.16
CA SER A 104 6.40 -11.64 3.56
C SER A 104 6.80 -12.88 4.36
N ASN A 105 7.83 -12.72 5.19
CA ASN A 105 8.16 -13.55 6.35
C ASN A 105 8.10 -15.08 6.13
N ARG A 106 9.02 -15.63 5.32
CA ARG A 106 9.48 -17.00 5.58
C ARG A 106 10.45 -16.94 6.76
N LYS A 107 10.25 -17.79 7.78
CA LYS A 107 11.33 -18.11 8.72
C LYS A 107 12.54 -18.56 7.89
N VAL A 108 13.56 -17.72 7.82
CA VAL A 108 14.81 -18.06 7.16
C VAL A 108 15.54 -19.02 8.09
N THR A 109 15.55 -20.31 7.74
CA THR A 109 16.34 -21.32 8.45
C THR A 109 17.66 -21.55 7.74
N TRP A 110 18.75 -21.53 8.51
CA TRP A 110 20.07 -21.93 8.05
C TRP A 110 20.61 -23.00 9.01
N PRO A 111 21.00 -24.19 8.53
CA PRO A 111 21.00 -24.64 7.13
C PRO A 111 19.57 -24.90 6.60
N PRO A 112 19.34 -25.00 5.27
CA PRO A 112 18.02 -25.15 4.65
C PRO A 112 17.44 -26.57 4.79
N TYR A 113 17.57 -27.20 5.96
CA TYR A 113 16.94 -28.48 6.24
C TYR A 113 15.50 -28.24 6.66
N THR A 114 14.58 -28.82 5.88
CA THR A 114 13.17 -28.94 6.25
C THR A 114 13.08 -29.72 7.56
N GLU A 115 12.22 -29.28 8.49
CA GLU A 115 11.73 -30.16 9.54
C GLU A 115 10.76 -31.19 8.92
N ASP A 116 11.27 -32.03 8.03
CA ASP A 116 10.65 -33.31 7.71
C ASP A 116 11.15 -34.31 8.76
N ASN A 117 10.69 -34.17 10.01
CA ASN A 117 10.72 -35.22 11.03
C ASN A 117 9.97 -34.75 12.29
N LYS A 118 8.64 -34.87 12.26
CA LYS A 118 7.81 -35.32 13.39
C LYS A 118 6.38 -35.59 12.93
#